data_AF-A0A2P6NMW6-F1
#
_entry.id   AF-A0A2P6NMW6-F1
#
_cell.length_a   1.000
_cell.length_b   1.000
_cell.length_c   1.000
_cell.angle_alpha   90.00
_cell.angle_beta   90.00
_cell.angle_gamma   90.00
#
_symmetry.space_group_name_H-M   'P 1'
#
loop_
_entity.id
_entity.type
_entity.pdbx_description
1 polymer ?
#
loop_
_entity_poly.entity_id
_entity_poly.type
_entity_poly.pdbx_seq_one_letter_code
_entity_poly.pdbx_strand_id
1 'polypeptide(L)'
;MTSGWFSRTTETTHNTDSNLILLSTISRPVGPAFQVAVFEGGLTLNGSGAVRQMKDTDYDELLRLVREVLTLPQPFQWRINHAITCRPISNVYGFDKNKRTLTEETEGYTELPQSLHQLLSLLEEAPSVDQKQAPPAVLKFLSQ
;
A
#
# COMPACT_ATOMS: atom_id res chain seq x y z
N MET A 1 4.52 10.71 8.58
CA MET A 1 3.33 9.91 8.94
C MET A 1 3.59 9.09 10.20
N THR A 2 2.66 9.09 11.15
CA THR A 2 2.77 8.29 12.39
C THR A 2 1.96 7.02 12.26
N SER A 3 2.50 5.92 12.80
CA SER A 3 1.81 4.63 12.86
C SER A 3 0.40 4.74 13.45
N GLY A 4 -0.47 3.81 13.10
CA GLY A 4 -1.86 3.76 13.55
C GLY A 4 -2.80 4.69 12.79
N TRP A 5 -2.45 5.09 11.56
CA TRP A 5 -3.30 5.94 10.72
C TRP A 5 -4.66 5.27 10.48
N PHE A 6 -4.65 3.95 10.26
CA PHE A 6 -5.86 3.20 9.96
C PHE A 6 -6.84 3.22 11.14
N SER A 7 -6.33 3.15 12.38
CA SER A 7 -7.14 3.25 13.60
C SER A 7 -7.72 4.66 13.83
N ARG A 8 -7.12 5.70 13.24
CA ARG A 8 -7.60 7.09 13.34
C ARG A 8 -8.66 7.46 12.30
N THR A 9 -8.91 6.59 11.33
CA THR A 9 -9.94 6.82 10.30
C THR A 9 -11.34 6.61 10.88
N THR A 10 -12.32 7.36 10.37
CA THR A 10 -13.72 7.25 10.76
C THR A 10 -14.53 6.62 9.64
N GLU A 11 -15.37 5.65 9.95
CA GLU A 11 -16.31 5.10 8.96
C GLU A 11 -17.22 6.20 8.42
N THR A 12 -17.51 6.15 7.12
CA THR A 12 -18.36 7.11 6.44
C THR A 12 -19.20 6.42 5.37
N THR A 13 -20.28 7.07 4.97
CA THR A 13 -21.16 6.65 3.87
C THR A 13 -20.90 7.40 2.57
N HIS A 14 -19.84 8.23 2.52
CA HIS A 14 -19.45 8.94 1.30
C HIS A 14 -19.15 7.96 0.16
N ASN A 15 -19.60 8.31 -1.03
CA ASN A 15 -19.35 7.50 -2.22
C ASN A 15 -17.89 7.63 -2.67
N THR A 16 -17.32 6.55 -3.18
CA THR A 16 -15.94 6.50 -3.70
C THR A 16 -15.85 6.88 -5.18
N ASP A 17 -16.74 7.76 -5.65
CA ASP A 17 -16.74 8.31 -7.03
C ASP A 17 -15.55 9.25 -7.31
N SER A 18 -14.71 9.47 -6.31
CA SER A 18 -13.49 10.29 -6.39
C SER A 18 -12.35 9.58 -7.13
N ASN A 19 -11.34 10.33 -7.57
CA ASN A 19 -10.19 9.76 -8.27
C ASN A 19 -9.39 8.81 -7.37
N LEU A 20 -9.01 7.64 -7.89
CA LEU A 20 -8.13 6.70 -7.20
C LEU A 20 -6.70 7.26 -7.20
N ILE A 21 -6.10 7.39 -6.01
CA ILE A 21 -4.73 7.87 -5.81
C ILE A 21 -3.77 6.71 -5.61
N LEU A 22 -4.17 5.72 -4.82
CA LEU A 22 -3.32 4.58 -4.47
C LEU A 22 -4.16 3.31 -4.37
N LEU A 23 -3.65 2.23 -4.96
CA LEU A 23 -4.17 0.90 -4.80
C LEU A 23 -3.05 0.00 -4.27
N SER A 24 -3.29 -0.64 -3.13
CA SER A 24 -2.37 -1.61 -2.55
C SER A 24 -2.93 -3.02 -2.68
N THR A 25 -2.13 -3.90 -3.27
CA THR A 25 -2.34 -5.34 -3.29
C THR A 25 -1.12 -6.06 -2.75
N ILE A 26 -1.37 -7.19 -2.11
CA ILE A 26 -0.35 -8.09 -1.60
C ILE A 26 -0.42 -9.37 -2.43
N SER A 27 0.69 -9.74 -3.06
CA SER A 27 0.78 -11.04 -3.73
C SER A 27 0.98 -12.14 -2.68
N ARG A 28 0.19 -13.21 -2.75
CA ARG A 28 0.31 -14.40 -1.89
C ARG A 28 0.39 -15.67 -2.76
N PRO A 29 0.88 -16.79 -2.20
CA PRO A 29 0.92 -18.07 -2.92
C PRO A 29 -0.44 -18.54 -3.44
N VAL A 30 -1.52 -18.21 -2.73
CA VAL A 30 -2.91 -18.56 -3.09
C VAL A 30 -3.58 -17.54 -4.02
N GLY A 31 -2.82 -16.53 -4.46
CA GLY A 31 -3.29 -15.43 -5.28
C GLY A 31 -3.13 -14.06 -4.60
N PRO A 32 -3.32 -12.98 -5.35
CA PRO A 32 -3.30 -11.62 -4.82
C PRO A 32 -4.42 -11.37 -3.80
N ALA A 33 -4.11 -10.51 -2.82
CA ALA A 33 -5.02 -10.00 -1.81
C ALA A 33 -5.13 -8.48 -1.96
N PHE A 34 -6.36 -7.98 -1.90
CA PHE A 34 -6.60 -6.55 -1.84
C PHE A 34 -6.41 -6.06 -0.41
N GLN A 35 -5.69 -4.95 -0.24
CA GLN A 35 -5.43 -4.38 1.08
C GLN A 35 -6.21 -3.09 1.30
N VAL A 36 -5.90 -2.06 0.52
CA VAL A 36 -6.54 -0.75 0.64
C VAL A 36 -6.50 0.01 -0.68
N ALA A 37 -7.57 0.75 -0.94
CA ALA A 37 -7.63 1.78 -1.96
C ALA A 37 -7.76 3.14 -1.28
N VAL A 38 -7.02 4.13 -1.76
CA VAL A 38 -7.10 5.52 -1.28
C VAL A 38 -7.50 6.41 -2.44
N PHE A 39 -8.50 7.24 -2.19
CA PHE A 39 -9.09 8.15 -3.15
C PHE A 39 -8.77 9.60 -2.78
N GLU A 40 -9.05 10.49 -3.73
CA GLU A 40 -8.96 11.93 -3.53
C GLU A 40 -9.79 12.39 -2.32
N GLY A 41 -9.27 13.35 -1.57
CA GLY A 41 -9.92 13.86 -0.35
C GLY A 41 -9.81 12.93 0.86
N GLY A 42 -8.94 11.92 0.84
CA GLY A 42 -8.64 11.08 2.01
C GLY A 42 -9.65 9.97 2.27
N LEU A 43 -10.55 9.69 1.32
CA LEU A 43 -11.43 8.52 1.40
C LEU A 43 -10.60 7.25 1.19
N THR A 44 -10.83 6.25 2.03
CA THR A 44 -10.16 4.95 1.95
C THR A 44 -11.18 3.85 1.93
N LEU A 45 -10.88 2.78 1.18
CA LEU A 45 -11.66 1.57 1.15
C LEU A 45 -10.77 0.39 1.51
N ASN A 46 -11.12 -0.34 2.55
CA ASN A 46 -10.34 -1.49 3.02
C ASN A 46 -10.89 -2.81 2.47
N GLY A 47 -10.22 -3.92 2.80
CA GLY A 47 -10.64 -5.25 2.39
C GLY A 47 -12.07 -5.65 2.81
N SER A 48 -12.59 -5.14 3.93
CA SER A 48 -13.99 -5.41 4.34
C SER A 48 -15.05 -4.62 3.54
N GLY A 49 -14.64 -3.70 2.67
CA GLY A 49 -15.55 -2.81 1.95
C GLY A 49 -16.05 -1.62 2.78
N ALA A 50 -15.45 -1.38 3.95
CA ALA A 50 -15.75 -0.20 4.75
C ALA A 50 -15.08 1.02 4.12
N VAL A 51 -15.88 2.05 3.84
CA VAL A 51 -15.36 3.37 3.44
C VAL A 51 -15.02 4.13 4.72
N ARG A 52 -13.78 4.62 4.81
CA ARG A 52 -13.30 5.37 5.98
C ARG A 52 -12.64 6.65 5.52
N GLN A 53 -12.90 7.74 6.22
CA GLN A 53 -12.27 9.03 6.03
C GLN A 53 -10.95 9.11 6.81
N MET A 54 -9.87 9.41 6.11
CA MET A 54 -8.57 9.72 6.69
C MET A 54 -8.56 11.17 7.18
N LYS A 55 -7.81 11.44 8.27
CA LYS A 55 -7.53 12.82 8.69
C LYS A 55 -6.67 13.51 7.64
N ASP A 56 -6.91 14.80 7.41
CA ASP A 56 -6.18 15.60 6.42
C ASP A 56 -4.66 15.50 6.60
N THR A 57 -4.18 15.58 7.85
CA THR A 57 -2.74 15.45 8.16
C THR A 57 -2.15 14.09 7.80
N ASP A 58 -2.93 13.01 7.94
CA ASP A 58 -2.49 11.66 7.57
C ASP A 58 -2.53 11.49 6.04
N TYR A 59 -3.52 12.11 5.39
CA TYR A 59 -3.67 12.09 3.94
C TYR A 59 -2.57 12.87 3.21
N ASP A 60 -2.24 14.08 3.69
CA ASP A 60 -1.16 14.89 3.12
C ASP A 60 0.20 14.19 3.22
N GLU A 61 0.46 13.53 4.35
CA GLU A 61 1.67 12.74 4.55
C GLU A 61 1.73 11.51 3.64
N LEU A 62 0.61 10.82 3.45
CA LEU A 62 0.52 9.71 2.50
C LEU A 62 0.78 10.20 1.06
N LEU A 63 0.17 11.31 0.66
CA LEU A 63 0.39 11.90 -0.67
C LEU A 63 1.86 12.28 -0.88
N ARG A 64 2.51 12.85 0.14
CA ARG A 64 3.96 13.13 0.10
C ARG A 64 4.76 11.87 -0.17
N LEU A 65 4.50 10.78 0.58
CA LEU A 65 5.18 9.49 0.40
C LEU A 65 4.93 8.88 -0.99
N VAL A 66 3.69 8.92 -1.48
CA VAL A 66 3.35 8.43 -2.82
C VAL A 66 4.13 9.20 -3.88
N ARG A 67 4.19 10.54 -3.79
CA ARG A 67 4.96 11.37 -4.73
C ARG A 67 6.44 11.05 -4.69
N GLU A 68 7.02 10.87 -3.50
CA GLU A 68 8.42 10.47 -3.37
C GLU A 68 8.69 9.09 -3.98
N VAL A 69 7.80 8.12 -3.75
CA VAL A 69 7.92 6.78 -4.35
C VAL A 69 7.81 6.82 -5.86
N LEU A 70 6.97 7.69 -6.44
CA LEU A 70 6.86 7.87 -7.88
C LEU A 70 8.13 8.43 -8.54
N THR A 71 9.01 9.08 -7.77
CA THR A 71 10.32 9.53 -8.28
C THR A 71 11.39 8.45 -8.29
N LEU A 72 11.11 7.27 -7.72
CA LEU A 72 12.07 6.17 -7.71
C LEU A 72 12.21 5.52 -9.11
N PRO A 73 13.37 4.90 -9.42
CA PRO A 73 13.62 4.26 -10.71
C PRO A 73 12.60 3.16 -11.06
N GLN A 74 12.08 3.17 -12.30
CA GLN A 74 11.10 2.20 -12.82
C GLN A 74 11.73 1.32 -13.94
N PRO A 75 11.30 0.05 -14.13
CA PRO A 75 10.26 -0.67 -13.39
C PRO A 75 10.76 -1.20 -12.04
N PHE A 76 9.95 -1.06 -11.00
CA PHE A 76 10.27 -1.53 -9.65
C PHE A 76 10.37 -3.07 -9.59
N GLN A 77 11.50 -3.61 -9.14
CA GLN A 77 11.59 -4.96 -8.56
C GLN A 77 12.55 -4.93 -7.36
N TRP A 78 12.11 -4.33 -6.25
CA TRP A 78 12.93 -4.23 -5.04
C TRP A 78 12.82 -5.55 -4.26
N ARG A 79 13.95 -6.14 -3.85
CA ARG A 79 13.95 -7.41 -3.11
C ARG A 79 14.62 -7.21 -1.76
N ILE A 80 13.86 -7.34 -0.67
CA ILE A 80 14.39 -7.28 0.69
C ILE A 80 14.96 -8.65 1.06
N ASN A 81 16.12 -8.65 1.71
CA ASN A 81 16.78 -9.86 2.16
C ASN A 81 16.01 -10.51 3.34
N HIS A 82 15.31 -11.61 3.07
CA HIS A 82 14.52 -12.32 4.07
C HIS A 82 14.62 -13.86 3.90
N ALA A 83 14.74 -14.59 5.03
CA ALA A 83 15.01 -16.04 5.04
C ALA A 83 13.76 -16.94 4.82
N ILE A 84 12.55 -16.36 4.78
CA ILE A 84 11.29 -17.11 4.70
C ILE A 84 10.38 -16.51 3.62
N THR A 85 9.75 -17.41 2.86
CA THR A 85 8.88 -17.28 1.69
C THR A 85 8.24 -15.90 1.42
N CYS A 86 8.59 -15.41 0.23
CA CYS A 86 8.28 -14.13 -0.39
C CYS A 86 6.81 -13.69 -0.30
N ARG A 87 6.58 -12.45 0.13
CA ARG A 87 5.32 -11.71 -0.04
C ARG A 87 5.62 -10.43 -0.81
N PRO A 88 5.25 -10.33 -2.10
CA PRO A 88 5.34 -9.07 -2.81
C PRO A 88 4.25 -8.11 -2.31
N ILE A 89 4.63 -6.90 -1.87
CA ILE A 89 3.72 -5.76 -1.71
C ILE A 89 4.17 -4.74 -2.74
N SER A 90 3.35 -4.47 -3.75
CA SER A 90 3.64 -3.48 -4.81
C SER A 90 5.09 -3.53 -5.33
N ASN A 91 5.43 -4.58 -6.09
CA ASN A 91 6.75 -4.80 -6.68
C ASN A 91 7.95 -4.94 -5.70
N VAL A 92 7.70 -4.88 -4.38
CA VAL A 92 8.70 -5.13 -3.35
C VAL A 92 8.53 -6.52 -2.77
N TYR A 93 9.50 -7.40 -2.98
CA TYR A 93 9.48 -8.79 -2.52
C TYR A 93 10.08 -8.92 -1.12
N GLY A 94 9.35 -9.58 -0.22
CA GLY A 94 9.88 -9.94 1.10
C GLY A 94 9.89 -8.79 2.10
N PHE A 95 8.96 -7.84 1.96
CA PHE A 95 8.86 -6.70 2.87
C PHE A 95 8.76 -7.14 4.33
N ASP A 96 9.60 -6.54 5.18
CA ASP A 96 9.62 -6.70 6.63
C ASP A 96 9.82 -5.31 7.22
N LYS A 97 8.87 -4.84 8.02
CA LYS A 97 8.92 -3.51 8.66
C LYS A 97 10.18 -3.25 9.51
N ASN A 98 10.92 -4.29 9.86
CA ASN A 98 12.15 -4.21 10.65
C ASN A 98 13.42 -4.36 9.79
N LYS A 99 13.30 -4.57 8.48
CA LYS A 99 14.44 -4.78 7.58
C LYS A 99 14.33 -3.90 6.35
N ARG A 100 15.44 -3.23 6.05
CA ARG A 100 15.57 -2.37 4.87
C ARG A 100 16.63 -2.86 3.90
N THR A 101 17.57 -3.69 4.34
CA THR A 101 18.65 -4.19 3.48
C THR A 101 18.10 -5.00 2.32
N LEU A 102 18.51 -4.62 1.11
CA LEU A 102 18.15 -5.32 -0.11
C LEU A 102 19.02 -6.58 -0.26
N THR A 103 18.51 -7.59 -0.93
CA THR A 103 19.28 -8.81 -1.24
C THR A 103 20.45 -8.50 -2.18
N GLU A 104 20.22 -7.60 -3.13
CA GLU A 104 21.19 -7.12 -4.11
C GLU A 104 21.01 -5.61 -4.28
N GLU A 105 22.07 -4.92 -4.69
CA GLU A 105 21.98 -3.51 -5.02
C GLU A 105 20.98 -3.32 -6.17
N THR A 106 20.04 -2.39 -6.00
CA THR A 106 19.04 -2.05 -7.02
C THR A 106 19.20 -0.57 -7.34
N GLU A 107 19.65 -0.24 -8.55
CA GLU A 107 19.75 1.15 -9.02
C GLU A 107 20.57 2.07 -8.08
N GLY A 108 21.68 1.57 -7.54
CA GLY A 108 22.55 2.31 -6.61
C GLY A 108 22.12 2.28 -5.14
N TYR A 109 21.02 1.58 -4.82
CA TYR A 109 20.54 1.42 -3.45
C TYR A 109 20.90 0.06 -2.89
N THR A 110 21.46 0.03 -1.68
CA THR A 110 21.69 -1.18 -0.88
C THR A 110 20.62 -1.41 0.19
N GLU A 111 19.79 -0.39 0.41
CA GLU A 111 18.63 -0.42 1.30
C GLU A 111 17.39 0.08 0.58
N LEU A 112 16.23 -0.43 0.98
CA LEU A 112 14.93 0.06 0.53
C LEU A 112 14.83 1.56 0.83
N PRO A 113 14.54 2.39 -0.18
CA PRO A 113 14.36 3.83 0.00
C PRO A 113 13.40 4.11 1.15
N GLN A 114 13.74 5.11 1.98
CA GLN A 114 13.00 5.37 3.21
C GLN A 114 11.52 5.66 2.95
N SER A 115 11.20 6.42 1.90
CA SER A 115 9.83 6.75 1.49
C SER A 115 9.04 5.49 1.12
N LEU A 116 9.64 4.58 0.35
CA LEU A 116 9.05 3.30 -0.03
C LEU A 116 8.84 2.39 1.19
N HIS A 117 9.84 2.28 2.06
CA HIS A 117 9.72 1.52 3.31
C HIS A 117 8.58 2.05 4.18
N GLN A 118 8.53 3.37 4.39
CA GLN A 118 7.47 4.02 5.18
C GLN A 118 6.09 3.77 4.57
N LEU A 119 5.94 3.96 3.25
CA LEU A 119 4.68 3.71 2.55
C LEU A 119 4.21 2.26 2.75
N LEU A 120 5.09 1.28 2.56
CA LEU A 120 4.75 -0.13 2.75
C LEU A 120 4.37 -0.45 4.21
N SER A 121 5.10 0.09 5.18
CA SER A 121 4.76 -0.07 6.61
C SER A 121 3.36 0.44 6.93
N LEU A 122 2.95 1.55 6.32
CA LEU A 122 1.63 2.13 6.52
C LEU A 122 0.55 1.28 5.87
N LEU A 123 0.80 0.78 4.67
CA LEU A 123 -0.17 -0.07 3.97
C LEU A 123 -0.45 -1.35 4.75
N GLU A 124 0.57 -1.95 5.39
CA GLU A 124 0.42 -3.12 6.27
C GLU A 124 -0.55 -2.93 7.44
N GLU A 125 -0.83 -1.71 7.87
CA GLU A 125 -1.80 -1.45 8.95
C GLU A 125 -3.25 -1.76 8.54
N ALA A 126 -3.56 -1.70 7.25
CA ALA A 126 -4.90 -1.98 6.75
C ALA A 126 -5.15 -3.50 6.60
N PRO A 127 -6.30 -4.01 7.05
CA PRO A 127 -6.65 -5.41 6.91
C PRO A 127 -6.89 -5.76 5.43
N SER A 128 -6.23 -6.82 4.99
CA SER A 128 -6.34 -7.35 3.63
C SER A 128 -7.36 -8.47 3.51
N VAL A 129 -8.02 -8.59 2.36
CA VAL A 129 -8.87 -9.73 1.98
C VAL A 129 -8.40 -10.35 0.67
N ASP A 130 -8.83 -11.57 0.38
CA ASP A 130 -8.58 -12.17 -0.93
C ASP A 130 -9.15 -11.27 -2.04
N GLN A 131 -8.43 -11.11 -3.16
CA GLN A 131 -8.86 -10.20 -4.23
C GLN A 131 -10.25 -10.55 -4.79
N LYS A 132 -10.64 -11.82 -4.77
CA LYS A 132 -11.99 -12.27 -5.18
C LYS A 132 -13.11 -11.76 -4.26
N GLN A 133 -12.75 -11.36 -3.04
CA GLN A 133 -13.63 -10.77 -2.04
C GLN A 133 -13.46 -9.25 -1.96
N ALA A 134 -12.65 -8.65 -2.86
CA ALA A 134 -12.46 -7.22 -2.88
C ALA A 134 -13.79 -6.49 -3.16
N PRO A 135 -13.99 -5.30 -2.59
CA PRO A 135 -15.22 -4.56 -2.77
C PRO A 135 -15.49 -4.26 -4.25
N PRO A 136 -16.75 -4.32 -4.73
CA PRO A 136 -17.09 -4.11 -6.14
C PRO A 136 -16.55 -2.79 -6.73
N ALA A 137 -16.52 -1.73 -5.92
CA ALA A 137 -15.99 -0.42 -6.31
C ALA A 137 -14.50 -0.46 -6.74
N VAL A 138 -13.74 -1.45 -6.29
CA VAL A 138 -12.30 -1.59 -6.58
C VAL A 138 -12.01 -2.63 -7.66
N LEU A 139 -12.93 -3.56 -7.91
CA LEU A 139 -12.76 -4.59 -8.94
C LEU A 139 -12.48 -3.98 -10.33
N LYS A 140 -13.10 -2.83 -10.64
CA LYS A 140 -12.86 -2.10 -11.91
C LYS A 140 -11.42 -1.61 -12.10
N PHE A 141 -10.67 -1.41 -11.02
CA PHE A 141 -9.27 -0.98 -11.05
C PHE A 141 -8.29 -2.17 -11.01
N LEU A 142 -8.78 -3.34 -10.61
CA LEU A 142 -7.99 -4.56 -10.51
C LEU A 142 -8.02 -5.41 -11.79
N SER A 143 -8.94 -5.10 -12.72
CA SER A 143 -9.12 -5.80 -14.00
C SER A 143 -8.45 -5.09 -15.19
N GLN A 144 -7.70 -4.02 -14.94
CA GLN A 144 -6.92 -3.28 -15.95
C GLN A 144 -5.50 -3.85 -16.04
#